data_AF-A0A967LXV3-F1
#
_entry.id   AF-A0A967LXV3-F1
#
_cell.length_a   1.000
_cell.length_b   1.000
_cell.length_c   1.000
_cell.angle_alpha   90.00
_cell.angle_beta   90.00
_cell.angle_gamma   90.00
#
_symmetry.space_group_name_H-M   'P 1'
#
loop_
_entity.id
_entity.type
_entity.pdbx_description
1 polymer ?
#
loop_
_entity_poly.entity_id
_entity_poly.type
_entity_poly.pdbx_seq_one_letter_code
_entity_poly.pdbx_strand_id
1 'polypeptide(L)'
;MHGIQTTVEKAKHIQKERQKVCNKLSHDFRTILAKLGLLYRIIDFEISNLRESWETVFHHCYPEKPCKRPIIRKLDRLMQEIERKYDVPGDCDDVTRLKHYQKLLLEYYFLPKQNKIWLRNKIRPLWASVASEFDLSPPLKNQVEDLLERLEESFGVFLEKKAIEKIDLVPESVKKDWLRLAYTEMDWNDKTVFEEYIDLLDSLSVMLEHRRHSSRNLVYLKNLVELMPEIEQKLGKNLVYLQRDIDALEVSPVSI
;
A
#
# COMPACT_ATOMS: atom_id res chain seq x y z
N MET A 1 39.52 -45.27 -21.00
CA MET A 1 38.32 -44.56 -21.50
C MET A 1 37.07 -44.74 -20.63
N HIS A 2 36.86 -45.87 -19.94
CA HIS A 2 35.65 -46.11 -19.12
C HIS A 2 35.52 -45.24 -17.85
N GLY A 3 36.63 -44.82 -17.22
CA GLY A 3 36.62 -43.97 -16.02
C GLY A 3 36.29 -42.49 -16.26
N ILE A 4 36.48 -42.00 -17.50
CA ILE A 4 36.14 -40.61 -17.88
C ILE A 4 34.65 -40.51 -18.22
N GLN A 5 34.09 -41.54 -18.85
CA GLN A 5 32.66 -41.61 -19.18
C GLN A 5 31.79 -41.56 -17.91
N THR A 6 32.18 -42.32 -16.88
CA THR A 6 31.47 -42.43 -15.60
C THR A 6 31.58 -41.17 -14.74
N THR A 7 32.70 -40.45 -14.80
CA THR A 7 32.86 -39.16 -14.11
C THR A 7 32.05 -38.04 -14.78
N VAL A 8 32.00 -38.02 -16.12
CA VAL A 8 31.16 -37.07 -16.88
C VAL A 8 29.66 -37.34 -16.68
N GLU A 9 29.24 -38.60 -16.58
CA GLU A 9 27.85 -38.96 -16.28
C GLU A 9 27.44 -38.58 -14.87
N LYS A 10 28.31 -38.81 -13.87
CA LYS A 10 28.09 -38.32 -12.50
C LYS A 10 28.00 -36.80 -12.44
N ALA A 11 28.89 -36.08 -13.11
CA ALA A 11 28.85 -34.61 -13.17
C ALA A 11 27.55 -34.09 -13.82
N LYS A 12 27.10 -34.71 -14.92
CA LYS A 12 25.82 -34.38 -15.57
C LYS A 12 24.61 -34.66 -14.67
N HIS A 13 24.64 -35.75 -13.90
CA HIS A 13 23.57 -36.09 -12.96
C HIS A 13 23.50 -35.06 -11.83
N ILE A 14 24.65 -34.69 -11.24
CA ILE A 14 24.75 -33.65 -10.20
C ILE A 14 24.23 -32.31 -10.73
N GLN A 15 24.61 -31.92 -11.95
CA GLN A 15 24.12 -30.67 -12.55
C GLN A 15 22.60 -30.67 -12.75
N LYS A 16 22.01 -31.81 -13.14
CA LYS A 16 20.55 -31.95 -13.27
C LYS A 16 19.84 -31.85 -11.92
N GLU A 17 20.37 -32.48 -10.87
CA GLU A 17 19.79 -32.39 -9.54
C GLU A 17 19.91 -30.97 -8.97
N ARG A 18 21.05 -30.30 -9.16
CA ARG A 18 21.22 -28.87 -8.83
C ARG A 18 20.17 -27.99 -9.52
N GLN A 19 19.96 -28.20 -10.81
CA GLN A 19 18.97 -27.42 -11.56
C GLN A 19 17.54 -27.67 -11.07
N LYS A 20 17.18 -28.92 -10.79
CA LYS A 20 15.85 -29.27 -10.24
C LYS A 20 15.60 -28.61 -8.89
N VAL A 21 16.58 -28.66 -7.99
CA VAL A 21 16.44 -28.05 -6.66
C VAL A 21 16.36 -26.53 -6.75
N CYS A 22 17.19 -25.90 -7.58
CA CYS A 22 17.13 -24.45 -7.84
C CYS A 22 15.77 -24.04 -8.41
N ASN A 23 15.24 -24.79 -9.37
CA ASN A 23 13.91 -24.53 -9.95
C ASN A 23 12.80 -24.64 -8.90
N LYS A 24 12.85 -25.67 -8.04
CA LYS A 24 11.87 -25.85 -6.95
C LYS A 24 11.97 -24.72 -5.92
N LEU A 25 13.18 -24.37 -5.50
CA LEU A 25 13.41 -23.28 -4.56
C LEU A 25 12.91 -21.94 -5.11
N SER A 26 13.22 -21.65 -6.38
CA SER A 26 12.75 -20.46 -7.08
C SER A 26 11.22 -20.41 -7.17
N HIS A 27 10.56 -21.54 -7.39
CA HIS A 27 9.11 -21.66 -7.36
C HIS A 27 8.54 -21.38 -5.95
N ASP A 28 9.13 -21.98 -4.92
CA ASP A 28 8.70 -21.82 -3.54
C ASP A 28 8.87 -20.36 -3.06
N PHE A 29 10.00 -19.72 -3.41
CA PHE A 29 10.24 -18.29 -3.15
C PHE A 29 9.19 -17.40 -3.81
N ARG A 30 8.90 -17.60 -5.11
CA ARG A 30 7.87 -16.81 -5.82
C ARG A 30 6.51 -16.94 -5.16
N THR A 31 6.15 -18.16 -4.74
CA THR A 31 4.88 -18.45 -4.09
C THR A 31 4.78 -17.74 -2.74
N ILE A 32 5.86 -17.77 -1.94
CA ILE A 32 5.91 -17.08 -0.64
C ILE A 32 5.86 -15.57 -0.84
N LEU A 33 6.68 -15.01 -1.73
CA LEU A 33 6.68 -13.57 -2.05
C LEU A 33 5.31 -13.09 -2.51
N ALA A 34 4.61 -13.85 -3.36
CA ALA A 34 3.26 -13.51 -3.81
C ALA A 34 2.26 -13.47 -2.63
N LYS A 35 2.33 -14.46 -1.73
CA LYS A 35 1.50 -14.49 -0.51
C LYS A 35 1.81 -13.31 0.41
N LEU A 36 3.08 -13.02 0.67
CA LEU A 36 3.50 -11.86 1.47
C LEU A 36 3.04 -10.54 0.87
N GLY A 37 3.17 -10.39 -0.46
CA GLY A 37 2.67 -9.21 -1.17
C GLY A 37 1.15 -9.05 -1.07
N LEU A 38 0.38 -10.15 -1.06
CA LEU A 38 -1.05 -10.09 -0.82
C LEU A 38 -1.36 -9.65 0.62
N LEU A 39 -0.68 -10.22 1.62
CA LEU A 39 -0.89 -9.89 3.02
C LEU A 39 -0.60 -8.41 3.29
N TYR A 40 0.51 -7.91 2.76
CA TYR A 40 0.87 -6.49 2.83
C TYR A 40 -0.27 -5.59 2.30
N ARG A 41 -0.87 -5.93 1.16
CA ARG A 41 -1.99 -5.16 0.60
C ARG A 41 -3.24 -5.19 1.47
N ILE A 42 -3.54 -6.33 2.10
CA ILE A 42 -4.69 -6.43 3.01
C ILE A 42 -4.46 -5.52 4.21
N ILE A 43 -3.24 -5.51 4.78
CA ILE A 43 -2.95 -4.67 5.94
C ILE A 43 -3.01 -3.19 5.55
N ASP A 44 -2.38 -2.79 4.45
CA ASP A 44 -2.45 -1.42 3.92
C ASP A 44 -3.90 -0.97 3.68
N PHE A 45 -4.75 -1.89 3.22
CA PHE A 45 -6.18 -1.63 3.04
C PHE A 45 -6.88 -1.42 4.38
N GLU A 46 -6.64 -2.26 5.39
CA GLU A 46 -7.26 -2.10 6.71
C GLU A 46 -6.82 -0.80 7.40
N ILE A 47 -5.54 -0.42 7.28
CA ILE A 47 -5.05 0.88 7.80
C ILE A 47 -5.69 2.04 7.06
N SER A 48 -5.88 1.91 5.73
CA SER A 48 -6.59 2.92 4.94
C SER A 48 -8.04 3.06 5.39
N ASN A 49 -8.73 1.97 5.72
CA ASN A 49 -10.09 2.01 6.27
C ASN A 49 -10.14 2.70 7.65
N LEU A 50 -9.10 2.52 8.46
CA LEU A 50 -8.97 3.18 9.76
C LEU A 50 -8.82 4.69 9.60
N ARG A 51 -8.01 5.14 8.63
CA ARG A 51 -7.90 6.56 8.25
C ARG A 51 -9.22 7.11 7.73
N GLU A 52 -9.87 6.41 6.81
CA GLU A 52 -11.18 6.81 6.27
C GLU A 52 -12.21 7.00 7.39
N SER A 53 -12.27 6.05 8.32
CA SER A 53 -13.19 6.09 9.44
C SER A 53 -12.92 7.31 10.33
N TRP A 54 -11.63 7.60 10.61
CA TRP A 54 -11.23 8.78 11.37
C TRP A 54 -11.63 10.07 10.67
N GLU A 55 -11.30 10.19 9.39
CA GLU A 55 -11.64 11.35 8.57
C GLU A 55 -13.15 11.56 8.50
N THR A 56 -13.94 10.48 8.46
CA THR A 56 -15.40 10.56 8.46
C THR A 56 -15.93 11.13 9.79
N VAL A 57 -15.44 10.64 10.93
CA VAL A 57 -15.80 11.18 12.25
C VAL A 57 -15.38 12.65 12.38
N PHE A 58 -14.18 12.99 11.90
CA PHE A 58 -13.67 14.36 11.93
C PHE A 58 -14.58 15.32 11.16
N HIS A 59 -14.95 14.99 9.92
CA HIS A 59 -15.81 15.85 9.10
C HIS A 59 -17.26 15.88 9.57
N HIS A 60 -17.70 14.88 10.32
CA HIS A 60 -18.99 14.94 11.02
C HIS A 60 -19.00 16.02 12.12
N CYS A 61 -17.89 16.16 12.85
CA CYS A 61 -17.73 17.18 13.89
C CYS A 61 -17.40 18.58 13.34
N TYR A 62 -16.69 18.62 12.20
CA TYR A 62 -16.20 19.85 11.56
C TYR A 62 -16.58 19.90 10.08
N PRO A 63 -17.88 20.06 9.74
CA PRO A 63 -18.36 20.07 8.36
C PRO A 63 -17.82 21.26 7.55
N GLU A 64 -17.38 22.33 8.21
CA GLU A 64 -16.80 23.52 7.58
C GLU A 64 -15.35 23.33 7.11
N LYS A 65 -14.64 22.32 7.65
CA LYS A 65 -13.25 22.05 7.28
C LYS A 65 -13.16 21.47 5.86
N PRO A 66 -12.09 21.78 5.11
CA PRO A 66 -11.92 21.28 3.74
C PRO A 66 -11.84 19.76 3.73
N CYS A 67 -12.66 19.15 2.88
CA CYS A 67 -12.76 17.70 2.73
C CYS A 67 -12.33 17.26 1.33
N LYS A 68 -11.44 16.27 1.26
CA LYS A 68 -10.90 15.68 0.02
C LYS A 68 -12.00 15.29 -0.98
N ARG A 69 -13.02 14.54 -0.51
CA ARG A 69 -14.05 13.93 -1.36
C ARG A 69 -14.89 14.97 -2.14
N PRO A 70 -15.50 15.98 -1.49
CA PRO A 70 -16.20 17.05 -2.20
C PRO A 70 -15.33 17.83 -3.18
N ILE A 71 -14.05 18.06 -2.86
CA ILE A 71 -13.14 18.85 -3.70
C ILE A 71 -12.80 18.08 -4.98
N ILE A 72 -12.42 16.80 -4.87
CA ILE A 72 -12.14 15.97 -6.06
C ILE A 72 -13.40 15.84 -6.94
N ARG A 73 -14.58 15.66 -6.35
CA ARG A 73 -15.84 15.65 -7.13
C ARG A 73 -16.09 16.95 -7.89
N LYS A 74 -15.66 18.10 -7.37
CA LYS A 74 -15.73 19.38 -8.08
C LYS A 74 -14.72 19.43 -9.23
N LEU A 75 -13.49 18.97 -9.02
CA LEU A 75 -12.48 18.84 -10.07
C LEU A 75 -12.96 17.90 -11.20
N ASP A 76 -13.57 16.76 -10.87
CA ASP A 76 -14.16 15.84 -11.84
C ASP A 76 -15.28 16.48 -12.66
N ARG A 77 -16.13 17.31 -12.04
CA ARG A 77 -17.18 18.05 -12.75
C ARG A 77 -16.60 19.09 -13.70
N LEU A 78 -15.60 19.86 -13.26
CA LEU A 78 -14.90 20.81 -14.13
C LEU A 78 -14.26 20.10 -15.32
N MET A 79 -13.67 18.92 -15.10
CA MET A 79 -13.14 18.10 -16.19
C MET A 79 -14.23 17.72 -17.19
N GLN A 80 -15.39 17.24 -16.72
CA GLN A 80 -16.52 16.91 -17.60
C GLN A 80 -17.04 18.11 -18.39
N GLU A 81 -17.02 19.31 -17.80
CA GLU A 81 -17.39 20.55 -18.48
C GLU A 81 -16.36 20.93 -19.57
N ILE A 82 -15.06 20.78 -19.28
CA ILE A 82 -13.99 20.98 -20.26
C ILE A 82 -14.14 20.00 -21.43
N GLU A 83 -14.34 18.71 -21.15
CA GLU A 83 -14.49 17.68 -22.17
C GLU A 83 -15.64 18.00 -23.13
N ARG A 84 -16.79 18.46 -22.60
CA ARG A 84 -17.94 18.86 -23.42
C ARG A 84 -17.69 20.13 -24.21
N LYS A 85 -17.01 21.12 -23.63
CA LYS A 85 -16.81 22.43 -24.25
C LYS A 85 -15.77 22.39 -25.37
N TYR A 86 -14.74 21.57 -25.21
CA TYR A 86 -13.59 21.50 -26.12
C TYR A 86 -13.60 20.24 -27.00
N ASP A 87 -14.68 19.45 -26.96
CA ASP A 87 -14.85 18.20 -27.72
C ASP A 87 -13.63 17.27 -27.59
N VAL A 88 -13.20 17.06 -26.34
CA VAL A 88 -11.97 16.34 -26.03
C VAL A 88 -12.11 14.88 -26.47
N PRO A 89 -11.17 14.35 -27.28
CA PRO A 89 -11.16 12.94 -27.63
C PRO A 89 -11.13 12.04 -26.39
N GLY A 90 -11.95 10.99 -26.38
CA GLY A 90 -12.03 10.07 -25.25
C GLY A 90 -10.73 9.30 -24.93
N ASP A 91 -9.76 9.36 -25.83
CA ASP A 91 -8.42 8.76 -25.74
C ASP A 91 -7.29 9.78 -25.48
N CYS A 92 -7.62 11.03 -25.14
CA CYS A 92 -6.62 12.00 -24.68
C CYS A 92 -5.89 11.46 -23.43
N ASP A 93 -4.58 11.23 -23.56
CA ASP A 93 -3.76 10.55 -22.53
C ASP A 93 -3.78 11.32 -21.21
N ASP A 94 -3.55 12.64 -21.26
CA ASP A 94 -3.45 13.47 -20.06
C ASP A 94 -4.78 13.55 -19.31
N VAL A 95 -5.90 13.68 -20.02
CA VAL A 95 -7.24 13.69 -19.42
C VAL A 95 -7.58 12.33 -18.81
N THR A 96 -7.27 11.24 -19.52
CA THR A 96 -7.50 9.88 -19.03
C THR A 96 -6.66 9.59 -17.76
N ARG A 97 -5.39 9.98 -17.78
CA ARG A 97 -4.48 9.82 -16.64
C ARG A 97 -4.88 10.68 -15.46
N LEU A 98 -5.34 11.91 -15.71
CA LEU A 98 -5.80 12.81 -14.66
C LEU A 98 -7.03 12.25 -13.95
N LYS A 99 -8.03 11.78 -14.71
CA LYS A 99 -9.20 11.08 -14.15
C LYS A 99 -8.80 9.86 -13.34
N HIS A 100 -7.87 9.06 -13.86
CA HIS A 100 -7.35 7.89 -13.16
C HIS A 100 -6.71 8.27 -11.82
N TYR A 101 -5.82 9.28 -11.79
CA TYR A 101 -5.18 9.70 -10.56
C TYR A 101 -6.12 10.37 -9.56
N GLN A 102 -7.13 11.11 -10.02
CA GLN A 102 -8.19 11.66 -9.15
C GLN A 102 -9.02 10.55 -8.52
N LYS A 103 -9.36 9.50 -9.28
CA LYS A 103 -10.04 8.32 -8.77
C LYS A 103 -9.19 7.57 -7.74
N LEU A 104 -7.91 7.35 -8.02
CA LEU A 104 -7.00 6.73 -7.05
C LEU A 104 -6.93 7.54 -5.75
N LEU A 105 -6.90 8.88 -5.82
CA LEU A 105 -6.88 9.72 -4.62
C LEU A 105 -8.17 9.61 -3.78
N LEU A 106 -9.30 9.24 -4.40
CA LEU A 106 -10.56 8.96 -3.70
C LEU A 106 -10.57 7.56 -3.08
N GLU A 107 -10.00 6.57 -3.75
CA GLU A 107 -9.99 5.16 -3.32
C GLU A 107 -8.94 4.90 -2.24
N TYR A 108 -7.78 5.56 -2.31
CA TYR A 108 -6.67 5.34 -1.39
C TYR A 108 -6.59 6.47 -0.35
N TYR A 109 -6.44 6.08 0.92
CA TYR A 109 -6.19 6.99 2.04
C TYR A 109 -4.71 6.93 2.40
N PHE A 110 -3.88 7.59 1.58
CA PHE A 110 -2.46 7.71 1.85
C PHE A 110 -2.19 8.62 3.05
N LEU A 111 -0.95 8.57 3.56
CA LEU A 111 -0.49 9.52 4.54
C LEU A 111 -0.55 10.95 3.99
N PRO A 112 -0.78 11.98 4.83
CA PRO A 112 -0.83 13.38 4.40
C PRO A 112 0.35 13.81 3.53
N LYS A 113 1.57 13.43 3.93
CA LYS A 113 2.80 13.74 3.18
C LYS A 113 2.80 13.09 1.80
N GLN A 114 2.33 11.85 1.71
CA GLN A 114 2.22 11.12 0.44
C GLN A 114 1.17 11.75 -0.47
N ASN A 115 -0.01 12.13 0.08
CA ASN A 115 -1.04 12.86 -0.67
C ASN A 115 -0.51 14.17 -1.26
N LYS A 116 0.24 14.95 -0.48
CA LYS A 116 0.86 16.21 -0.96
C LYS A 116 1.86 15.97 -2.09
N ILE A 117 2.74 14.98 -1.93
CA ILE A 117 3.71 14.58 -2.98
C ILE A 117 2.97 14.14 -4.25
N TRP A 118 1.91 13.34 -4.10
CA TRP A 118 1.10 12.86 -5.21
C TRP A 118 0.40 13.99 -5.95
N LEU A 119 -0.25 14.90 -5.22
CA LEU A 119 -0.90 16.09 -5.76
C LEU A 119 0.08 16.93 -6.58
N ARG A 120 1.24 17.24 -5.99
CA ARG A 120 2.28 18.08 -6.62
C ARG A 120 2.91 17.44 -7.85
N ASN A 121 3.17 16.14 -7.82
CA ASN A 121 3.98 15.48 -8.85
C ASN A 121 3.14 14.77 -9.93
N LYS A 122 1.86 14.49 -9.68
CA LYS A 122 0.98 13.75 -10.61
C LYS A 122 -0.21 14.58 -11.07
N ILE A 123 -0.98 15.14 -10.14
CA ILE A 123 -2.27 15.77 -10.46
C ILE A 123 -2.09 17.20 -10.98
N ARG A 124 -1.37 18.06 -10.26
CA ARG A 124 -1.17 19.47 -10.64
C ARG A 124 -0.48 19.63 -12.00
N PRO A 125 0.56 18.84 -12.36
CA PRO A 125 1.18 18.93 -13.68
C PRO A 125 0.25 18.53 -14.82
N LEU A 126 -0.61 17.50 -14.62
CA LEU A 126 -1.59 17.09 -15.62
C LEU A 126 -2.66 18.16 -15.82
N TRP A 127 -3.13 18.79 -14.73
CA TRP A 127 -4.03 19.95 -14.85
C TRP A 127 -3.39 21.10 -15.62
N ALA A 128 -2.10 21.38 -15.40
CA ALA A 128 -1.38 22.39 -16.16
C ALA A 128 -1.24 22.02 -17.65
N SER A 129 -1.00 20.74 -17.95
CA SER A 129 -0.94 20.23 -19.32
C SER A 129 -2.28 20.39 -20.05
N VAL A 130 -3.36 19.89 -19.46
CA VAL A 130 -4.74 20.06 -19.96
C VAL A 130 -5.09 21.53 -20.12
N ALA A 131 -4.67 22.38 -19.17
CA ALA A 131 -4.91 23.82 -19.23
C ALA A 131 -4.20 24.52 -20.39
N SER A 132 -3.04 24.01 -20.80
CA SER A 132 -2.26 24.50 -21.94
C SER A 132 -2.78 23.93 -23.27
N GLU A 133 -3.11 22.65 -23.31
CA GLU A 133 -3.56 21.95 -24.52
C GLU A 133 -4.88 22.52 -25.04
N PHE A 134 -5.84 22.77 -24.15
CA PHE A 134 -7.17 23.28 -24.52
C PHE A 134 -7.31 24.80 -24.34
N ASP A 135 -6.19 25.51 -24.16
CA ASP A 135 -6.13 26.96 -23.91
C ASP A 135 -7.24 27.46 -22.97
N LEU A 136 -7.25 26.92 -21.74
CA LEU A 136 -8.32 27.22 -20.80
C LEU A 136 -8.28 28.70 -20.39
N SER A 137 -9.46 29.31 -20.31
CA SER A 137 -9.59 30.71 -19.90
C SER A 137 -9.02 30.97 -18.50
N PRO A 138 -8.46 32.16 -18.21
CA PRO A 138 -7.89 32.47 -16.90
C PRO A 138 -8.83 32.22 -15.70
N PRO A 139 -10.14 32.52 -15.76
CA PRO A 139 -11.06 32.20 -14.65
C PRO A 139 -11.11 30.71 -14.32
N LEU A 140 -11.11 29.85 -15.33
CA LEU A 140 -11.16 28.40 -15.15
C LEU A 140 -9.83 27.86 -14.59
N LYS A 141 -8.69 28.38 -15.07
CA LYS A 141 -7.37 28.07 -14.53
C LYS A 141 -7.28 28.43 -13.04
N ASN A 142 -7.75 29.62 -12.66
CA ASN A 142 -7.78 30.06 -11.25
C ASN A 142 -8.70 29.20 -10.40
N GLN A 143 -9.86 28.79 -10.94
CA GLN A 143 -10.80 27.92 -10.22
C GLN A 143 -10.22 26.53 -9.96
N VAL A 144 -9.51 25.95 -10.94
CA VAL A 144 -8.80 24.67 -10.77
C VAL A 144 -7.73 24.82 -9.70
N GLU A 145 -6.94 25.89 -9.75
CA GLU A 145 -5.86 26.10 -8.79
C GLU A 145 -6.37 26.30 -7.35
N ASP A 146 -7.45 27.08 -7.14
CA ASP A 146 -8.13 27.20 -5.83
C ASP A 146 -8.58 25.83 -5.29
N LEU A 147 -9.15 24.98 -6.15
CA LEU A 147 -9.56 23.65 -5.75
C LEU A 147 -8.36 22.76 -5.40
N LEU A 148 -7.24 22.88 -6.11
CA LEU A 148 -6.02 22.13 -5.82
C LEU A 148 -5.35 22.59 -4.52
N GLU A 149 -5.33 23.90 -4.24
CA GLU A 149 -4.85 24.44 -2.96
C GLU A 149 -5.70 23.94 -1.79
N ARG A 150 -7.03 24.04 -1.90
CA ARG A 150 -7.95 23.53 -0.89
C ARG A 150 -7.85 22.01 -0.71
N LEU A 151 -7.57 21.28 -1.80
CA LEU A 151 -7.31 19.85 -1.73
C LEU A 151 -6.05 19.56 -0.92
N GLU A 152 -4.98 20.33 -1.14
CA GLU A 152 -3.73 20.21 -0.37
C GLU A 152 -3.94 20.49 1.12
N GLU A 153 -4.71 21.52 1.45
CA GLU A 153 -5.09 21.86 2.82
C GLU A 153 -5.86 20.72 3.49
N SER A 154 -6.80 20.09 2.75
CA SER A 154 -7.63 19.00 3.28
C SER A 154 -6.85 17.78 3.77
N PHE A 155 -5.61 17.58 3.30
CA PHE A 155 -4.82 16.39 3.66
C PHE A 155 -4.31 16.38 5.10
N GLY A 156 -4.37 17.49 5.84
CA GLY A 156 -3.79 17.58 7.18
C GLY A 156 -4.74 18.06 8.27
N VAL A 157 -5.92 18.56 7.94
CA VAL A 157 -6.84 19.21 8.91
C VAL A 157 -7.27 18.28 10.05
N PHE A 158 -7.39 16.99 9.76
CA PHE A 158 -7.77 15.95 10.73
C PHE A 158 -6.66 15.55 11.71
N LEU A 159 -5.46 16.14 11.58
CA LEU A 159 -4.33 16.01 12.51
C LEU A 159 -4.15 17.24 13.41
N GLU A 160 -4.99 18.27 13.28
CA GLU A 160 -4.89 19.49 14.09
C GLU A 160 -5.25 19.19 15.55
N LYS A 161 -4.26 19.23 16.46
CA LYS A 161 -4.43 18.92 17.89
C LYS A 161 -5.63 19.60 18.54
N LYS A 162 -5.82 20.90 18.26
CA LYS A 162 -6.93 21.70 18.80
C LYS A 162 -8.32 21.24 18.34
N ALA A 163 -8.41 20.62 17.16
CA ALA A 163 -9.66 20.08 16.63
C ALA A 163 -9.91 18.67 17.19
N ILE A 164 -8.86 17.86 17.32
CA ILE A 164 -8.94 16.49 17.89
C ILE A 164 -9.46 16.50 19.33
N GLU A 165 -8.94 17.39 20.17
CA GLU A 165 -9.30 17.51 21.60
C GLU A 165 -10.79 17.81 21.83
N LYS A 166 -11.47 18.35 20.83
CA LYS A 166 -12.86 18.79 20.89
C LYS A 166 -13.85 17.76 20.31
N ILE A 167 -13.37 16.60 19.83
CA ILE A 167 -14.24 15.54 19.28
C ILE A 167 -14.77 14.68 20.43
N ASP A 168 -15.91 15.00 21.03
CA ASP A 168 -16.40 14.25 22.21
C ASP A 168 -16.94 12.84 21.88
N LEU A 169 -17.12 12.53 20.60
CA LEU A 169 -17.62 11.23 20.13
C LEU A 169 -16.65 10.06 20.41
N VAL A 170 -15.37 10.33 20.60
CA VAL A 170 -14.34 9.30 20.77
C VAL A 170 -13.57 9.53 22.08
N PRO A 171 -13.40 8.51 22.94
CA PRO A 171 -12.60 8.64 24.15
C PRO A 171 -11.15 9.08 23.86
N GLU A 172 -10.57 9.89 24.74
CA GLU A 172 -9.22 10.46 24.55
C GLU A 172 -8.11 9.40 24.41
N SER A 173 -8.21 8.27 25.12
CA SER A 173 -7.28 7.15 24.94
C SER A 173 -7.36 6.60 23.51
N VAL A 174 -8.58 6.34 23.04
CA VAL A 174 -8.85 5.79 21.71
C VAL A 174 -8.43 6.76 20.60
N LYS A 175 -8.64 8.08 20.76
CA LYS A 175 -8.17 9.08 19.77
C LYS A 175 -6.66 9.02 19.55
N LYS A 176 -5.89 8.94 20.64
CA LYS A 176 -4.42 8.91 20.57
C LYS A 176 -3.93 7.66 19.84
N ASP A 177 -4.46 6.50 20.21
CA ASP A 177 -4.08 5.24 19.58
C ASP A 177 -4.54 5.18 18.12
N TRP A 178 -5.73 5.67 17.83
CA TRP A 178 -6.24 5.74 16.46
C TRP A 178 -5.35 6.59 15.57
N LEU A 179 -5.01 7.81 15.99
CA LEU A 179 -4.16 8.70 15.20
C LEU A 179 -2.75 8.12 15.01
N ARG A 180 -2.16 7.54 16.06
CA ARG A 180 -0.86 6.88 16.00
C ARG A 180 -0.88 5.71 15.01
N LEU A 181 -1.81 4.78 15.17
CA LEU A 181 -1.86 3.57 14.34
C LEU A 181 -2.29 3.86 12.90
N ALA A 182 -3.13 4.86 12.67
CA ALA A 182 -3.56 5.23 11.32
C ALA A 182 -2.48 6.03 10.56
N TYR A 183 -1.75 6.93 11.22
CA TYR A 183 -0.89 7.90 10.52
C TYR A 183 0.62 7.75 10.78
N THR A 184 1.05 6.71 11.49
CA THR A 184 2.46 6.30 11.58
C THR A 184 2.79 5.27 10.50
N GLU A 185 3.99 5.35 9.92
CA GLU A 185 4.51 4.29 9.04
C GLU A 185 4.72 3.02 9.88
N MET A 186 4.04 1.92 9.54
CA MET A 186 4.17 0.67 10.28
C MET A 186 5.56 0.06 10.06
N ASP A 187 6.21 -0.31 11.17
CA ASP A 187 7.33 -1.25 11.15
C ASP A 187 6.79 -2.68 11.28
N TRP A 188 6.93 -3.44 10.19
CA TRP A 188 6.44 -4.82 10.08
C TRP A 188 7.15 -5.81 11.00
N ASN A 189 8.32 -5.44 11.53
CA ASN A 189 9.03 -6.27 12.49
C ASN A 189 8.49 -6.12 13.92
N ASP A 190 7.68 -5.08 14.16
CA ASP A 190 7.11 -4.83 15.47
C ASP A 190 5.77 -5.56 15.64
N LYS A 191 5.85 -6.73 16.29
CA LYS A 191 4.68 -7.56 16.59
C LYS A 191 3.68 -6.86 17.52
N THR A 192 4.12 -5.88 18.32
CA THR A 192 3.25 -5.19 19.27
C THR A 192 2.23 -4.31 18.56
N VAL A 193 2.58 -3.76 17.39
CA VAL A 193 1.70 -2.87 16.61
C VAL A 193 0.44 -3.60 16.13
N PHE A 194 0.52 -4.89 15.80
CA PHE A 194 -0.66 -5.68 15.42
C PHE A 194 -1.63 -5.90 16.58
N GLU A 195 -1.10 -6.10 17.80
CA GLU A 195 -1.93 -6.28 19.00
C GLU A 195 -2.66 -4.98 19.34
N GLU A 196 -1.92 -3.87 19.35
CA GLU A 196 -2.50 -2.54 19.55
C GLU A 196 -3.57 -2.20 18.50
N TYR A 197 -3.37 -2.63 17.25
CA TYR A 197 -4.35 -2.44 16.19
C TYR A 197 -5.62 -3.26 16.40
N ILE A 198 -5.49 -4.53 16.80
CA ILE A 198 -6.63 -5.39 17.12
C ILE A 198 -7.41 -4.80 18.31
N ASP A 199 -6.72 -4.41 19.38
CA ASP A 199 -7.33 -3.80 20.57
C ASP A 199 -8.06 -2.49 20.22
N LEU A 200 -7.45 -1.67 19.37
CA LEU A 200 -8.07 -0.46 18.84
C LEU A 200 -9.34 -0.79 18.02
N LEU A 201 -9.29 -1.81 17.16
CA LEU A 201 -10.46 -2.20 16.38
C LEU A 201 -11.61 -2.67 17.26
N ASP A 202 -11.31 -3.45 18.30
CA ASP A 202 -12.29 -3.97 19.23
C ASP A 202 -12.90 -2.87 20.10
N SER A 203 -12.11 -1.90 20.57
CA SER A 203 -12.61 -0.74 21.32
C SER A 203 -13.52 0.18 20.47
N LEU A 204 -13.29 0.22 19.15
CA LEU A 204 -14.06 1.00 18.20
C LEU A 204 -15.22 0.24 17.56
N SER A 205 -15.37 -1.06 17.87
CA SER A 205 -16.44 -1.92 17.34
C SER A 205 -17.85 -1.43 17.69
N VAL A 206 -17.97 -0.61 18.73
CA VAL A 206 -19.22 0.03 19.16
C VAL A 206 -19.63 1.19 18.24
N MET A 207 -18.69 1.79 17.48
CA MET A 207 -18.92 3.03 16.73
C MET A 207 -18.96 2.86 15.21
N LEU A 208 -18.55 1.71 14.64
CA LEU A 208 -18.36 1.55 13.20
C LEU A 208 -18.85 0.18 12.68
N GLU A 209 -19.86 0.18 11.80
CA GLU A 209 -20.63 -0.99 11.35
C GLU A 209 -19.82 -2.08 10.61
N HIS A 210 -18.66 -1.76 10.01
CA HIS A 210 -17.90 -2.70 9.17
C HIS A 210 -16.72 -3.42 9.88
N ARG A 211 -16.48 -3.15 11.17
CA ARG A 211 -15.21 -3.55 11.85
C ARG A 211 -15.06 -5.00 12.24
N ARG A 212 -16.14 -5.79 12.38
CA ARG A 212 -16.01 -7.23 12.68
C ARG A 212 -15.30 -7.99 11.55
N HIS A 213 -15.39 -7.49 10.32
CA HIS A 213 -14.68 -8.06 9.18
C HIS A 213 -13.19 -7.66 9.21
N SER A 214 -12.88 -6.39 9.46
CA SER A 214 -11.51 -5.88 9.62
C SER A 214 -10.75 -6.56 10.76
N SER A 215 -11.36 -6.70 11.95
CA SER A 215 -10.75 -7.37 13.10
C SER A 215 -10.44 -8.84 12.79
N ARG A 216 -11.36 -9.55 12.12
CA ARG A 216 -11.10 -10.92 11.63
C ARG A 216 -9.95 -10.99 10.63
N ASN A 217 -9.93 -10.10 9.63
CA ASN A 217 -8.83 -10.04 8.65
C ASN A 217 -7.48 -9.84 9.34
N LEU A 218 -7.42 -8.98 10.35
CA LEU A 218 -6.18 -8.71 11.08
C LEU A 218 -5.75 -9.85 12.01
N VAL A 219 -6.68 -10.60 12.59
CA VAL A 219 -6.35 -11.86 13.28
C VAL A 219 -5.73 -12.88 12.31
N TYR A 220 -6.26 -13.00 11.09
CA TYR A 220 -5.65 -13.83 10.05
C TYR A 220 -4.26 -13.33 9.65
N LEU A 221 -4.07 -12.01 9.57
CA LEU A 221 -2.78 -11.39 9.25
C LEU A 221 -1.75 -11.60 10.38
N LYS A 222 -2.14 -11.44 11.64
CA LYS A 222 -1.31 -11.73 12.83
C LYS A 222 -0.81 -13.17 12.79
N ASN A 223 -1.72 -14.13 12.65
CA ASN A 223 -1.37 -15.55 12.59
C ASN A 223 -0.40 -15.86 11.44
N LEU A 224 -0.49 -15.14 10.32
CA LEU A 224 0.40 -15.35 9.18
C LEU A 224 1.77 -14.68 9.34
N VAL A 225 1.85 -13.49 9.97
CA VAL A 225 3.12 -12.85 10.35
C VAL A 225 3.86 -13.70 11.39
N GLU A 226 3.13 -14.28 12.34
CA GLU A 226 3.71 -15.19 13.34
C GLU A 226 4.27 -16.48 12.73
N LEU A 227 3.77 -16.92 11.57
CA LEU A 227 4.28 -18.06 10.81
C LEU A 227 5.47 -17.70 9.90
N MET A 228 5.79 -16.42 9.69
CA MET A 228 6.93 -16.01 8.85
C MET A 228 8.28 -16.58 9.30
N PRO A 229 8.63 -16.60 10.61
CA PRO A 229 9.88 -17.21 11.07
C PRO A 229 10.01 -18.69 10.72
N GLU A 230 8.90 -19.45 10.71
CA GLU A 230 8.91 -20.86 10.31
C GLU A 230 9.12 -21.03 8.81
N ILE A 231 8.56 -20.11 8.02
CA ILE A 231 8.77 -20.06 6.57
C ILE A 231 10.23 -19.71 6.26
N GLU A 232 10.79 -18.69 6.92
CA GLU A 232 12.19 -18.30 6.84
C GLU A 232 13.13 -19.43 7.28
N GLN A 233 12.79 -20.13 8.37
CA GLN A 233 13.58 -21.26 8.85
C GLN A 233 13.53 -22.44 7.87
N LYS A 234 12.38 -22.72 7.22
CA LYS A 234 12.30 -23.72 6.15
C LYS A 234 13.15 -23.33 4.94
N LEU A 235 13.12 -22.07 4.53
CA LEU A 235 13.96 -21.55 3.45
C LEU A 235 15.45 -21.64 3.80
N GLY A 236 15.83 -21.23 5.02
CA GLY A 236 17.20 -21.29 5.53
C GLY A 236 17.73 -22.72 5.67
N LYS A 237 16.93 -23.66 6.19
CA LYS A 237 17.29 -25.08 6.27
C LYS A 237 17.55 -25.69 4.91
N ASN A 238 16.75 -25.34 3.90
CA ASN A 238 16.93 -25.82 2.53
C ASN A 238 18.20 -25.23 1.88
N LEU A 239 18.55 -23.98 2.19
CA LEU A 239 19.81 -23.35 1.75
C LEU A 239 21.04 -23.99 2.41
N VAL A 240 20.97 -24.28 3.71
CA VAL A 240 22.06 -24.96 4.44
C VAL A 240 22.25 -26.39 3.96
N TYR A 241 21.18 -27.11 3.63
CA TYR A 241 21.26 -28.44 3.01
C TYR A 241 22.02 -28.39 1.68
N LEU A 242 21.75 -27.37 0.86
CA LEU A 242 22.46 -27.16 -0.41
C LEU A 242 23.93 -26.81 -0.20
N GLN A 243 24.25 -25.98 0.79
CA GLN A 243 25.63 -25.66 1.16
C GLN A 243 26.39 -26.91 1.59
N ARG A 244 25.78 -27.75 2.44
CA ARG A 244 26.36 -29.01 2.92
C ARG A 244 26.59 -30.02 1.80
N ASP A 245 25.64 -30.15 0.88
CA ASP A 245 25.79 -31.04 -0.28
C ASP A 245 26.86 -30.50 -1.27
N ILE A 246 27.08 -29.19 -1.32
CA ILE A 246 28.19 -28.57 -2.06
C ILE A 246 29.52 -28.88 -1.37
N ASP A 247 29.63 -28.65 -0.07
CA ASP A 247 30.86 -28.87 0.72
C ASP A 247 31.24 -30.37 0.76
N ALA A 248 30.26 -31.27 0.87
CA ALA A 248 30.49 -32.72 0.85
C ALA A 248 31.01 -33.25 -0.50
N LEU A 249 30.79 -32.51 -1.59
CA LEU A 249 31.27 -32.86 -2.93
C LEU A 249 32.64 -32.25 -3.26
N GLU A 250 33.04 -31.17 -2.59
CA GLU A 250 34.40 -30.58 -2.71
C GLU A 250 35.46 -31.35 -1.89
N VAL A 251 35.05 -32.07 -0.84
CA VAL A 251 35.96 -32.78 0.07
C VAL A 251 36.27 -34.23 -0.36
N SER A 252 35.69 -34.77 -1.45
CA SER A 252 36.12 -36.09 -1.94
C SER A 252 37.49 -35.96 -2.63
N PRO A 253 38.61 -36.36 -1.98
CA PRO A 253 39.91 -36.22 -2.59
C PRO A 253 39.97 -37.19 -3.76
N VAL A 254 40.55 -36.71 -4.85
CA VAL A 254 41.07 -37.55 -5.92
C VAL A 254 42.08 -38.51 -5.29
N SER A 255 41.66 -39.73 -4.97
CA SER A 255 42.59 -40.84 -4.73
C SER A 255 42.95 -41.43 -6.09
N ILE A 256 44.13 -41.03 -6.58
CA ILE A 256 44.87 -41.68 -7.68
C ILE A 256 45.28 -43.08 -7.22
#